data_AF-A0AA35YPI1-F1
#
_entry.id   AF-A0AA35YPI1-F1
#
_cell.length_a   1.000
_cell.length_b   1.000
_cell.length_c   1.000
_cell.angle_alpha   90.00
_cell.angle_beta   90.00
_cell.angle_gamma   90.00
#
_symmetry.space_group_name_H-M   'P 1'
#
loop_
_entity.id
_entity.type
_entity.pdbx_description
1 polymer ?
#
loop_
_entity_poly.entity_id
_entity_poly.type
_entity_poly.pdbx_seq_one_letter_code
_entity_poly.pdbx_strand_id
1 'polypeptide(L)'
;MNSVSRSFSSIFTHPNVALNNQISYLQQWRGIRVKILNNNLERGLTYMQRIMQSSGIERMIKNEQLYHIKNSEKRILARKNLQRRLKSQDLARKLKSILVRKVRGY
;
A
#
# COMPACT_ATOMS: atom_id res chain seq x y z
N MET A 1 -2.09 -54.15 -38.92
CA MET A 1 -1.02 -53.69 -38.02
C MET A 1 -0.72 -52.23 -38.34
N ASN A 2 -0.76 -51.36 -37.33
CA ASN A 2 0.04 -50.14 -37.14
C ASN A 2 -0.64 -49.31 -36.05
N SER A 3 -0.28 -49.61 -34.80
CA SER A 3 -0.66 -48.87 -33.61
C SER A 3 0.08 -47.53 -33.61
N VAL A 4 -0.65 -46.44 -33.87
CA VAL A 4 -0.16 -45.08 -33.63
C VAL A 4 -0.07 -44.88 -32.12
N SER A 5 1.12 -45.10 -31.56
CA SER A 5 1.44 -44.80 -30.17
C SER A 5 1.38 -43.29 -29.96
N ARG A 6 0.33 -42.81 -29.30
CA ARG A 6 0.27 -41.45 -28.76
C ARG A 6 1.24 -41.38 -27.59
N SER A 7 2.43 -40.83 -27.83
CA SER A 7 3.37 -40.49 -26.77
C SER A 7 2.83 -39.26 -26.05
N PHE A 8 2.13 -39.47 -24.93
CA PHE A 8 1.85 -38.40 -23.98
C PHE A 8 3.15 -38.13 -23.22
N SER A 9 3.82 -37.02 -23.53
CA SER A 9 4.94 -36.55 -22.72
C SER A 9 4.40 -36.23 -21.32
N SER A 10 4.75 -37.08 -20.35
CA SER A 10 4.61 -36.84 -18.93
C SER A 10 5.47 -35.63 -18.53
N ILE A 11 4.95 -34.44 -18.75
CA ILE A 11 5.45 -33.24 -18.08
C ILE A 11 5.09 -33.47 -16.60
N PHE A 12 6.08 -33.37 -15.72
CA PHE A 12 5.99 -33.56 -14.25
C PHE A 12 6.32 -34.95 -13.70
N THR A 13 7.53 -35.44 -14.02
CA THR A 13 8.24 -36.42 -13.17
C THR A 13 9.60 -35.86 -12.70
N HIS A 14 9.56 -34.88 -11.77
CA HIS A 14 10.47 -34.61 -10.62
C HIS A 14 11.98 -34.34 -10.94
N PRO A 15 12.84 -33.78 -10.05
CA PRO A 15 12.69 -33.33 -8.65
C PRO A 15 13.15 -31.87 -8.43
N ASN A 16 12.57 -31.14 -7.47
CA ASN A 16 13.19 -29.90 -6.98
C ASN A 16 12.98 -29.75 -5.47
N VAL A 17 13.54 -30.70 -4.71
CA VAL A 17 13.69 -30.56 -3.25
C VAL A 17 14.97 -29.77 -2.90
N ALA A 18 15.90 -29.59 -3.84
CA ALA A 18 17.17 -28.87 -3.58
C ALA A 18 17.14 -27.35 -3.88
N LEU A 19 16.21 -26.87 -4.71
CA LEU A 19 16.14 -25.44 -5.09
C LEU A 19 15.18 -24.60 -4.21
N ASN A 20 14.43 -25.24 -3.32
CA ASN A 20 13.53 -24.54 -2.41
C ASN A 20 14.24 -23.84 -1.24
N ASN A 21 15.51 -24.19 -0.96
CA ASN A 21 16.24 -23.57 0.15
C ASN A 21 16.81 -22.19 -0.19
N GLN A 22 16.91 -21.81 -1.47
CA GLN A 22 17.39 -20.47 -1.87
C GLN A 22 16.27 -19.47 -2.15
N ILE A 23 15.05 -19.95 -2.42
CA ILE A 23 13.89 -19.11 -2.73
C ILE A 23 13.22 -18.58 -1.44
N SER A 24 13.42 -19.25 -0.29
CA SER A 24 12.94 -18.81 1.02
C SER A 24 13.60 -17.54 1.57
N TYR A 25 14.79 -17.15 1.07
CA TYR A 25 15.39 -15.85 1.40
C TYR A 25 14.86 -14.70 0.52
N LEU A 26 14.30 -15.03 -0.66
CA LEU A 26 13.76 -14.08 -1.64
C LEU A 26 12.23 -13.89 -1.51
N GLN A 27 11.51 -14.91 -1.01
CA GLN A 27 10.15 -14.82 -0.49
C GLN A 27 10.22 -14.56 1.03
N GLN A 28 9.98 -13.40 1.63
CA GLN A 28 9.15 -12.27 1.29
C GLN A 28 9.73 -11.05 2.03
N TRP A 29 10.32 -10.10 1.33
CA TRP A 29 10.51 -8.76 1.88
C TRP A 29 9.15 -8.06 1.95
N ARG A 30 8.29 -8.49 2.89
CA ARG A 30 7.00 -7.86 3.18
C ARG A 30 7.19 -6.81 4.28
N GLY A 31 6.66 -5.61 4.06
CA GLY A 31 6.67 -4.50 5.00
C GLY A 31 7.73 -3.41 4.72
N ILE A 32 7.67 -2.34 5.51
CA ILE A 32 8.59 -1.20 5.41
C ILE A 32 9.84 -1.52 6.23
N ARG A 33 11.00 -1.58 5.58
CA ARG A 33 12.30 -1.82 6.22
C ARG A 33 13.24 -0.68 5.88
N VAL A 34 14.07 -0.28 6.83
CA VAL A 34 15.04 0.81 6.67
C VAL A 34 16.37 0.36 7.25
N LYS A 35 17.44 0.47 6.46
CA LYS A 35 18.81 0.29 6.96
C LYS A 35 19.23 1.57 7.68
N ILE A 36 19.72 1.44 8.90
CA ILE A 36 20.27 2.57 9.64
C ILE A 36 21.68 2.85 9.10
N LEU A 37 21.90 4.09 8.68
CA LEU A 37 23.19 4.56 8.17
C LEU A 37 23.81 5.52 9.17
N ASN A 38 25.14 5.50 9.28
CA ASN A 38 25.93 6.44 10.08
C ASN A 38 25.50 6.50 11.56
N ASN A 39 25.08 5.36 12.13
CA ASN A 39 24.55 5.24 13.49
C ASN A 39 23.42 6.22 13.84
N ASN A 40 22.73 6.78 12.83
CA ASN A 40 21.66 7.74 13.05
C ASN A 40 20.29 7.03 12.99
N LEU A 41 19.88 6.53 14.16
CA LEU A 41 18.58 5.86 14.33
C LEU A 41 17.41 6.82 14.10
N GLU A 42 17.48 8.04 14.60
CA GLU A 42 16.40 9.03 14.51
C GLU A 42 16.03 9.30 13.05
N ARG A 43 17.03 9.55 12.20
CA ARG A 43 16.83 9.74 10.76
C ARG A 43 16.22 8.50 10.10
N GLY A 44 16.67 7.31 10.49
CA GLY A 44 16.10 6.04 10.03
C GLY A 44 14.63 5.90 10.39
N LEU A 45 14.25 6.24 11.62
CA LEU A 45 12.87 6.20 12.11
C LEU A 45 11.99 7.27 11.45
N THR A 46 12.47 8.51 11.28
CA THR A 46 11.74 9.54 10.54
C THR A 46 11.46 9.11 9.10
N TYR A 47 12.45 8.49 8.46
CA TYR A 47 12.28 7.96 7.11
C TYR A 47 11.26 6.81 7.09
N MET A 48 11.37 5.84 8.00
CA MET A 48 10.40 4.76 8.14
C MET A 48 8.98 5.30 8.35
N GLN A 49 8.80 6.28 9.24
CA GLN A 49 7.52 6.94 9.48
C GLN A 49 7.00 7.59 8.21
N ARG A 50 7.80 8.38 7.49
CA ARG A 50 7.37 9.01 6.23
C ARG A 50 6.85 7.98 5.23
N ILE A 51 7.55 6.86 5.04
CA ILE A 51 7.11 5.77 4.14
C ILE A 51 5.83 5.11 4.66
N MET A 52 5.68 4.95 5.98
CA MET A 52 4.48 4.42 6.62
C MET A 52 3.26 5.32 6.41
N GLN A 53 3.45 6.64 6.47
CA GLN A 53 2.40 7.61 6.24
C GLN A 53 2.00 7.69 4.77
N SER A 54 2.98 7.73 3.86
CA SER A 54 2.73 7.85 2.41
C SER A 54 2.10 6.60 1.80
N SER A 55 2.47 5.41 2.29
CA SER A 55 1.83 4.14 1.90
C SER A 55 0.39 4.02 2.41
N GLY A 56 -0.04 4.89 3.33
CA GLY A 56 -1.36 4.87 3.93
C GLY A 56 -1.53 3.78 5.00
N ILE A 57 -0.50 2.99 5.30
CA ILE A 57 -0.59 1.91 6.30
C ILE A 57 -0.81 2.44 7.71
N GLU A 58 -0.23 3.60 8.05
CA GLU A 58 -0.53 4.31 9.30
C GLU A 58 -2.03 4.56 9.44
N ARG A 59 -2.69 4.99 8.36
CA ARG A 59 -4.14 5.26 8.37
C ARG A 59 -4.94 3.99 8.46
N MET A 60 -4.48 2.89 7.85
CA MET A 60 -5.17 1.59 7.98
C MET A 60 -5.11 1.09 9.42
N ILE A 61 -3.94 1.17 10.06
CA ILE A 61 -3.75 0.76 11.47
C ILE A 61 -4.57 1.66 12.41
N LYS A 62 -4.49 2.99 12.26
CA LYS A 62 -5.22 3.93 13.13
C LYS A 62 -6.74 3.84 12.98
N ASN A 63 -7.23 3.48 11.79
CA ASN A 63 -8.66 3.37 11.52
C ASN A 63 -9.15 1.92 11.57
N GLU A 64 -8.40 1.02 12.21
CA GLU A 64 -8.82 -0.36 12.43
C GLU A 64 -10.16 -0.40 13.16
N GLN A 65 -11.07 -1.25 12.67
CA GLN A 65 -12.41 -1.36 13.25
C GLN A 65 -12.37 -2.29 14.46
N LEU A 66 -12.53 -1.72 15.66
CA LEU A 66 -12.61 -2.49 16.91
C LEU A 66 -13.92 -3.26 17.04
N TYR A 67 -14.99 -2.76 16.43
CA TYR A 67 -16.33 -3.34 16.50
C TYR A 67 -17.01 -3.35 15.13
N HIS A 68 -18.03 -4.20 15.00
CA HIS A 68 -18.79 -4.32 13.76
C HIS A 68 -19.64 -3.06 13.50
N ILE A 69 -19.51 -2.52 12.29
CA ILE A 69 -20.36 -1.45 11.78
C ILE A 69 -21.26 -2.01 10.68
N LYS A 70 -22.57 -1.78 10.80
CA LYS A 70 -23.55 -2.25 9.80
C LYS A 70 -23.35 -1.55 8.46
N ASN A 71 -23.83 -2.17 7.37
CA ASN A 71 -23.66 -1.63 6.02
C ASN A 71 -24.33 -0.27 5.80
N SER A 72 -25.49 -0.02 6.43
CA SER A 72 -26.17 1.28 6.41
C SER A 72 -25.28 2.39 6.97
N GLU A 73 -24.65 2.14 8.11
CA GLU A 73 -23.73 3.07 8.77
C GLU A 73 -22.44 3.27 7.97
N LYS A 74 -21.85 2.19 7.42
CA LYS A 74 -20.69 2.28 6.52
C LYS A 74 -20.95 3.24 5.35
N ARG A 75 -22.14 3.18 4.73
CA ARG A 75 -22.54 4.10 3.64
C ARG A 75 -22.60 5.55 4.10
N ILE A 76 -23.17 5.80 5.27
CA ILE A 76 -23.27 7.15 5.86
C ILE A 76 -21.87 7.71 6.17
N LEU A 77 -20.99 6.90 6.76
CA LEU A 77 -19.61 7.29 7.06
C LEU A 77 -18.82 7.61 5.79
N ALA A 78 -18.94 6.78 4.75
CA ALA A 78 -18.31 7.03 3.46
C ALA A 78 -18.77 8.36 2.85
N ARG A 79 -20.08 8.64 2.86
CA ARG A 79 -20.65 9.91 2.38
C ARG A 79 -20.13 11.11 3.17
N LYS A 80 -20.10 11.02 4.50
CA LYS A 80 -19.55 12.09 5.37
C LYS A 80 -18.07 12.34 5.08
N ASN A 81 -17.26 11.28 4.91
CA ASN A 81 -15.85 11.39 4.57
C ASN A 81 -15.63 12.06 3.21
N LEU A 82 -16.44 11.69 2.21
CA LEU A 82 -16.41 12.32 0.89
C LEU A 82 -16.71 13.82 0.97
N GLN A 83 -17.77 14.19 1.70
CA GLN A 83 -18.14 15.59 1.87
C GLN A 83 -17.05 16.40 2.57
N ARG A 84 -16.41 15.86 3.62
CA ARG A 84 -15.28 16.52 4.28
C ARG A 84 -14.11 16.73 3.32
N ARG A 85 -13.79 15.73 2.49
CA ARG A 85 -12.72 15.83 1.47
C ARG A 85 -13.03 16.90 0.42
N LEU A 86 -14.26 16.97 -0.07
CA LEU A 86 -14.65 17.98 -1.06
C LEU A 86 -14.59 19.39 -0.45
N LYS A 87 -15.11 19.57 0.77
CA LYS A 87 -15.07 20.85 1.48
C LYS A 87 -13.64 21.35 1.70
N SER A 88 -12.70 20.46 2.07
CA SER A 88 -11.30 20.85 2.25
C SER A 88 -10.60 21.18 0.93
N GLN A 89 -10.91 20.44 -0.15
CA GLN A 89 -10.40 20.74 -1.48
C GLN A 89 -10.90 22.10 -2.00
N ASP A 90 -12.18 22.41 -1.83
CA ASP A 90 -12.76 23.69 -2.25
C ASP A 90 -12.18 24.85 -1.45
N LEU A 91 -11.99 24.69 -0.14
CA LEU A 91 -11.29 25.65 0.69
C LEU A 91 -9.86 25.89 0.17
N ALA A 92 -9.10 24.82 -0.09
CA ALA A 92 -7.73 24.92 -0.57
C ALA A 92 -7.64 25.64 -1.92
N ARG A 93 -8.58 25.38 -2.84
CA ARG A 93 -8.68 26.08 -4.13
C ARG A 93 -8.94 27.58 -3.94
N LYS A 94 -9.87 27.95 -3.05
CA LYS A 94 -10.18 29.35 -2.72
C LYS A 94 -8.97 30.06 -2.09
N LEU A 95 -8.28 29.41 -1.16
CA LEU A 95 -7.08 29.97 -0.55
C LEU A 95 -5.96 30.16 -1.58
N LYS A 96 -5.79 29.18 -2.49
CA LYS A 96 -4.83 29.29 -3.60
C LYS A 96 -5.16 30.48 -4.51
N SER A 97 -6.43 30.70 -4.87
CA SER A 97 -6.80 31.84 -5.71
C SER A 97 -6.58 33.19 -5.02
N ILE A 98 -6.89 33.28 -3.72
CA ILE A 98 -6.60 34.47 -2.90
C ILE A 98 -5.09 34.75 -2.84
N LEU A 99 -4.28 33.71 -2.59
CA LEU A 99 -2.82 33.85 -2.54
C LEU A 99 -2.26 34.31 -3.89
N VAL A 100 -2.74 33.75 -5.00
CA VAL A 100 -2.32 34.15 -6.35
C VAL A 100 -2.70 35.61 -6.64
N ARG A 101 -3.91 36.04 -6.27
CA ARG A 101 -4.33 37.44 -6.41
C ARG A 101 -3.44 38.38 -5.61
N LYS A 102 -3.19 38.05 -4.34
CA LYS A 102 -2.32 38.82 -3.44
C LYS A 102 -0.90 38.97 -3.99
N VAL A 103 -0.31 37.90 -4.53
CA VAL A 103 1.05 37.95 -5.14
C VAL A 103 1.08 38.78 -6.41
N ARG A 104 -0.01 38.79 -7.19
CA ARG A 104 -0.13 39.57 -8.42
C ARG A 104 -0.50 41.04 -8.21
N GLY A 105 -0.82 41.46 -6.99
CA GLY A 105 -1.19 42.84 -6.66
C GLY A 105 -2.66 43.22 -6.93
N TYR A 106 -3.56 42.23 -7.01
CA TYR A 106 -5.03 42.41 -7.13
C TYR A 106 -5.80 41.97 -5.87
#